data_AF-A0A6A1Q272-F1
#
_entry.id   AF-A0A6A1Q272-F1
#
_cell.length_a   1.000
_cell.length_b   1.000
_cell.length_c   1.000
_cell.angle_alpha   90.00
_cell.angle_beta   90.00
_cell.angle_gamma   90.00
#
_symmetry.space_group_name_H-M   'P 1'
#
loop_
_entity.id
_entity.type
_entity.pdbx_description
1 polymer ?
#
loop_
_entity_poly.entity_id
_entity_poly.type
_entity_poly.pdbx_seq_one_letter_code
_entity_poly.pdbx_strand_id
1 'polypeptide(L)'
;MAIRCLHSEAAQIQTGEATKGWSGQESLSVTLRCGSCYGERTGCVVAWKLTDPENFCSRAALEALGSRLNNKYSEGYPGKRYYEGAEAVDEIELLCQRRALEAFDLDPAQWGVNVQPYSGSPANLASYTALLQPYDQIMGLTCPMGAVSPMATSGTGAHARLINYARMREVCDEVKARLLADMAHISGLGAAKVIPSPFKHVDVVTTTAHKTLRGAWAGLLFYRKGFREEDFWKVVGFTDAGVNIGLEVKSKTARLQDFKSFLLKGPETSHWLADLRQRVEQFGRACPMPGFDEH
;
A
#
# COMPACT_ATOMS: atom_id res chain seq x y z
N MET A 1 11.10 26.00 -42.15
CA MET A 1 10.69 25.35 -40.88
C MET A 1 9.18 25.62 -40.72
N ALA A 2 8.24 24.83 -41.26
CA ALA A 2 7.83 23.45 -40.88
C ALA A 2 7.70 23.35 -39.34
N ILE A 3 6.51 23.22 -38.73
CA ILE A 3 5.55 22.09 -38.79
C ILE A 3 4.11 22.63 -38.61
N ARG A 4 3.37 22.82 -39.70
CA ARG A 4 2.13 22.11 -40.10
C ARG A 4 1.26 21.52 -38.97
N CYS A 5 0.13 22.20 -38.76
CA CYS A 5 -1.17 21.67 -38.33
C CYS A 5 -1.44 20.28 -38.93
N LEU A 6 -1.70 19.29 -38.08
CA LEU A 6 -2.06 17.91 -38.47
C LEU A 6 -3.42 17.46 -37.92
N HIS A 7 -4.33 18.38 -37.58
CA HIS A 7 -5.62 18.00 -36.96
C HIS A 7 -6.88 18.64 -37.56
N SER A 8 -6.83 19.36 -38.69
CA SER A 8 -8.04 20.01 -39.23
C SER A 8 -8.77 19.28 -40.37
N GLU A 9 -8.19 18.23 -40.97
CA GLU A 9 -8.81 17.59 -42.16
C GLU A 9 -9.80 16.46 -41.84
N ALA A 10 -9.80 15.91 -40.62
CA ALA A 10 -10.80 14.92 -40.21
C ALA A 10 -12.18 15.53 -39.89
N ALA A 11 -12.29 16.87 -39.87
CA ALA A 11 -13.49 17.58 -39.44
C ALA A 11 -14.48 17.92 -40.58
N GLN A 12 -14.18 17.58 -41.83
CA GLN A 12 -15.02 17.95 -42.97
C GLN A 12 -15.30 16.79 -43.93
N ILE A 13 -16.08 15.79 -43.51
CA ILE A 13 -16.78 14.90 -44.46
C ILE A 13 -18.23 14.67 -44.01
N GLN A 14 -19.12 15.44 -44.64
CA GLN A 14 -20.50 15.14 -45.05
C GLN A 14 -21.43 14.40 -44.08
N THR A 15 -22.33 15.15 -43.43
CA THR A 15 -23.80 15.05 -43.59
C THR A 15 -24.47 16.25 -42.90
N GLY A 16 -25.25 17.04 -43.66
CA GLY A 16 -26.49 17.75 -43.23
C GLY A 16 -26.55 18.73 -42.05
N GLU A 17 -25.58 18.81 -41.13
CA GLU A 17 -25.63 19.69 -39.94
C GLU A 17 -24.34 20.51 -39.80
N ALA A 18 -24.09 21.39 -40.74
CA ALA A 18 -23.03 22.39 -40.61
C ALA A 18 -23.52 23.53 -39.70
N THR A 19 -23.28 23.46 -38.38
CA THR A 19 -23.14 24.61 -37.42
C THR A 19 -23.07 24.18 -35.93
N LYS A 20 -22.38 23.11 -35.57
CA LYS A 20 -21.90 22.95 -34.18
C LYS A 20 -20.40 22.71 -34.20
N GLY A 21 -19.62 23.72 -33.79
CA GLY A 21 -18.20 23.54 -33.51
C GLY A 21 -17.98 22.52 -32.39
N TRP A 22 -16.76 22.00 -32.26
CA TRP A 22 -16.41 21.02 -31.23
C TRP A 22 -16.61 21.61 -29.83
N SER A 23 -17.61 21.09 -29.12
CA SER A 23 -18.02 21.54 -27.79
C SER A 23 -17.44 20.67 -26.66
N GLY A 24 -16.96 19.47 -26.98
CA GLY A 24 -16.51 18.48 -26.01
C GLY A 24 -17.66 17.87 -25.19
N GLN A 25 -18.91 18.05 -25.64
CA GLN A 25 -20.14 17.54 -25.01
C GLN A 25 -20.93 16.61 -25.94
N GLU A 26 -20.38 16.31 -27.12
CA GLU A 26 -20.97 15.38 -28.08
C GLU A 26 -20.98 13.96 -27.52
N SER A 27 -22.02 13.19 -27.85
CA SER A 27 -22.07 11.77 -27.51
C SER A 27 -21.02 10.98 -28.29
N LEU A 28 -20.35 10.03 -27.62
CA LEU A 28 -19.40 9.12 -28.25
C LEU A 28 -20.00 8.33 -29.43
N SER A 29 -21.33 8.15 -29.45
CA SER A 29 -22.06 7.51 -30.55
C SER A 29 -21.95 8.26 -31.89
N VAL A 30 -21.58 9.55 -31.86
CA VAL A 30 -21.48 10.42 -33.04
C VAL A 30 -20.06 10.37 -33.64
N THR A 31 -19.03 10.13 -32.83
CA THR A 31 -17.61 10.29 -33.23
C THR A 31 -16.92 8.97 -33.58
N LEU A 32 -17.24 7.88 -32.87
CA LEU A 32 -16.69 6.55 -33.12
C LEU A 32 -17.82 5.65 -33.62
N ARG A 33 -17.57 4.85 -34.66
CA ARG A 33 -18.43 3.70 -34.96
C ARG A 33 -18.41 2.78 -33.74
N CYS A 34 -19.37 2.98 -32.85
CA CYS A 34 -19.51 2.31 -31.56
C CYS A 34 -19.76 0.79 -31.71
N GLY A 35 -19.72 0.24 -32.93
CA GLY A 35 -19.86 -1.19 -33.22
C GLY A 35 -18.88 -2.06 -32.43
N SER A 36 -17.65 -1.60 -32.15
CA SER A 36 -16.70 -2.35 -31.32
C SER A 36 -17.10 -2.36 -29.84
N CYS A 37 -17.53 -1.22 -29.28
CA CYS A 37 -18.00 -1.14 -27.89
C CYS A 37 -19.30 -1.94 -27.70
N TYR A 38 -20.23 -1.85 -28.67
CA TYR A 38 -21.44 -2.67 -28.68
C TYR A 38 -21.11 -4.15 -28.87
N GLY A 39 -20.16 -4.49 -29.74
CA GLY A 39 -19.68 -5.85 -29.98
C GLY A 39 -19.07 -6.49 -28.74
N GLU A 40 -18.23 -5.76 -28.02
CA GLU A 40 -17.63 -6.21 -26.76
C GLU A 40 -18.66 -6.32 -25.63
N ARG A 41 -19.62 -5.38 -25.57
CA ARG A 41 -20.76 -5.46 -24.64
C ARG A 41 -21.62 -6.69 -24.93
N THR A 42 -21.97 -6.95 -26.18
CA THR A 42 -22.73 -8.15 -26.55
C THR A 42 -21.93 -9.41 -26.27
N GLY A 43 -20.63 -9.42 -26.56
CA GLY A 43 -19.72 -10.54 -26.25
C GLY A 43 -19.69 -10.86 -24.76
N CYS A 44 -19.69 -9.85 -23.90
CA CYS A 44 -19.74 -10.02 -22.44
C CYS A 44 -21.07 -10.58 -21.92
N VAL A 45 -22.18 -10.38 -22.63
CA VAL A 45 -23.52 -10.84 -22.22
C VAL A 45 -23.81 -12.26 -22.73
N VAL A 46 -23.26 -12.64 -23.88
CA VAL A 46 -23.56 -13.92 -24.53
C VAL A 46 -22.50 -15.01 -24.28
N ALA A 47 -21.28 -14.63 -23.88
CA ALA A 47 -20.19 -15.57 -23.67
C ALA A 47 -20.03 -15.96 -22.19
N TRP A 48 -19.79 -17.25 -21.94
CA TRP A 48 -19.34 -17.74 -20.63
C TRP A 48 -17.91 -17.27 -20.37
N LYS A 49 -17.75 -16.21 -19.59
CA LYS A 49 -16.44 -15.73 -19.13
C LYS A 49 -15.98 -16.54 -17.92
N LEU A 50 -15.09 -17.51 -18.18
CA LEU A 50 -14.48 -18.38 -17.16
C LEU A 50 -13.01 -18.03 -16.87
N THR A 51 -12.53 -16.90 -17.39
CA THR A 51 -11.16 -16.42 -17.16
C THR A 51 -11.06 -15.86 -15.74
N ASP A 52 -10.48 -16.63 -14.82
CA ASP A 52 -10.02 -16.10 -13.53
C ASP A 52 -8.91 -15.07 -13.80
N PRO A 53 -9.04 -13.78 -13.39
CA PRO A 53 -9.95 -13.20 -12.39
C PRO A 53 -10.90 -12.11 -12.92
N GLU A 54 -11.29 -12.15 -14.20
CA GLU A 54 -12.14 -11.11 -14.79
C GLU A 54 -13.48 -11.00 -14.06
N ASN A 55 -13.98 -9.76 -13.94
CA ASN A 55 -15.24 -9.48 -13.26
C ASN A 55 -15.99 -8.32 -13.92
N PHE A 56 -17.26 -8.18 -13.61
CA PHE A 56 -18.11 -7.11 -14.12
C PHE A 56 -18.23 -5.99 -13.09
N CYS A 57 -17.64 -4.83 -13.41
CA CYS A 57 -17.68 -3.65 -12.56
C CYS A 57 -19.11 -3.10 -12.43
N SER A 58 -19.44 -2.59 -11.24
CA SER A 58 -20.74 -1.98 -10.99
C SER A 58 -20.93 -0.69 -11.80
N ARG A 59 -22.18 -0.40 -12.17
CA ARG A 59 -22.53 0.85 -12.85
C ARG A 59 -22.10 2.09 -12.07
N ALA A 60 -22.30 2.10 -10.76
CA ALA A 60 -21.92 3.22 -9.90
C ALA A 60 -20.41 3.50 -9.93
N ALA A 61 -19.58 2.46 -9.93
CA ALA A 61 -18.13 2.61 -10.03
C ALA A 61 -17.69 3.12 -11.42
N LEU A 62 -18.36 2.67 -12.49
CA LEU A 62 -18.09 3.17 -13.85
C LEU A 62 -18.54 4.63 -14.04
N GLU A 63 -19.65 5.04 -13.43
CA GLU A 63 -20.10 6.45 -13.44
C GLU A 63 -19.11 7.37 -12.71
N ALA A 64 -18.55 6.91 -11.59
CA ALA A 64 -17.49 7.64 -10.89
C ALA A 64 -16.20 7.75 -11.74
N LEU A 65 -15.82 6.67 -12.43
CA LEU A 65 -14.64 6.64 -13.31
C LEU A 65 -14.80 7.57 -14.53
N GLY A 66 -15.99 7.63 -15.11
CA GLY A 66 -16.32 8.52 -16.24
C GLY A 66 -16.69 9.96 -15.83
N SER A 67 -16.36 10.37 -14.60
CA SER A 67 -16.73 11.68 -14.08
C SER A 67 -15.67 12.76 -14.34
N ARG A 68 -15.99 14.00 -13.95
CA ARG A 68 -15.09 15.16 -14.06
C ARG A 68 -13.84 15.07 -13.19
N LEU A 69 -13.74 14.07 -12.31
CA LEU A 69 -12.55 13.84 -11.48
C LEU A 69 -11.28 13.66 -12.32
N ASN A 70 -11.41 13.14 -13.55
CA ASN A 70 -10.30 13.00 -14.50
C ASN A 70 -9.63 14.35 -14.87
N ASN A 71 -10.31 15.47 -14.70
CA ASN A 71 -9.78 16.80 -15.05
C ASN A 71 -8.92 17.41 -13.94
N LYS A 72 -8.90 16.82 -12.74
CA LYS A 72 -8.20 17.41 -11.59
C LYS A 72 -6.82 16.81 -11.42
N TYR A 73 -5.82 17.68 -11.39
CA TYR A 73 -4.47 17.34 -11.00
C TYR A 73 -4.32 17.47 -9.48
N SER A 74 -3.84 16.43 -8.80
CA SER A 74 -3.78 16.35 -7.33
C SER A 74 -2.53 15.64 -6.84
N GLU A 75 -1.36 16.04 -7.33
CA GLU A 75 -0.08 15.51 -6.86
C GLU A 75 0.12 15.76 -5.35
N GLY A 76 0.74 14.79 -4.68
CA GLY A 76 0.93 14.77 -3.23
C GLY A 76 -0.11 13.93 -2.50
N TYR A 77 -0.34 14.24 -1.23
CA TYR A 77 -1.32 13.55 -0.38
C TYR A 77 -2.33 14.55 0.21
N PRO A 78 -3.48 14.10 0.73
CA PRO A 78 -4.48 14.98 1.33
C PRO A 78 -3.88 15.93 2.38
N GLY A 79 -4.18 17.22 2.28
CA GLY A 79 -3.62 18.28 3.14
C GLY A 79 -2.16 18.67 2.83
N LYS A 80 -1.47 17.95 1.95
CA LYS A 80 -0.09 18.23 1.49
C LYS A 80 -0.02 18.12 -0.03
N ARG A 81 -0.84 18.93 -0.71
CA ARG A 81 -0.91 19.01 -2.17
C ARG A 81 0.03 20.09 -2.71
N TYR A 82 0.55 19.88 -3.92
CA TYR A 82 1.37 20.88 -4.60
C TYR A 82 0.54 22.00 -5.23
N TYR A 83 -0.72 21.73 -5.58
CA TYR A 83 -1.61 22.67 -6.26
C TYR A 83 -2.88 22.92 -5.46
N GLU A 84 -3.44 24.11 -5.62
CA GLU A 84 -4.64 24.55 -4.90
C GLU A 84 -5.94 23.94 -5.45
N GLY A 85 -7.02 24.07 -4.67
CA GLY A 85 -8.37 23.66 -5.06
C GLY A 85 -8.56 22.14 -5.12
N ALA A 86 -7.88 21.38 -4.25
CA ALA A 86 -7.96 19.92 -4.16
C ALA A 86 -8.88 19.42 -3.02
N GLU A 87 -9.60 20.32 -2.33
CA GLU A 87 -10.42 20.00 -1.14
C GLU A 87 -11.38 18.82 -1.37
N ALA A 88 -12.15 18.84 -2.47
CA ALA A 88 -13.08 17.75 -2.79
C ALA A 88 -12.36 16.42 -3.10
N VAL A 89 -11.18 16.47 -3.73
CA VAL A 89 -10.40 15.25 -4.04
C VAL A 89 -9.75 14.69 -2.78
N ASP A 90 -9.33 15.55 -1.86
CA ASP A 90 -8.80 15.16 -0.55
C ASP A 90 -9.85 14.41 0.26
N GLU A 91 -11.09 14.89 0.30
CA GLU A 91 -12.19 14.19 0.94
C GLU A 91 -12.47 12.82 0.32
N ILE A 92 -12.44 12.73 -1.02
CA ILE A 92 -12.62 11.47 -1.76
C ILE A 92 -11.50 10.49 -1.45
N GLU A 93 -10.25 10.94 -1.46
CA GLU A 93 -9.09 10.09 -1.19
C GLU A 93 -9.11 9.59 0.25
N LEU A 94 -9.37 10.47 1.23
CA LEU A 94 -9.50 10.08 2.64
C LEU A 94 -10.69 9.14 2.87
N LEU A 95 -11.81 9.35 2.17
CA LEU A 95 -12.96 8.43 2.22
C LEU A 95 -12.60 7.07 1.64
N CYS A 96 -11.87 7.03 0.52
CA CYS A 96 -11.39 5.79 -0.07
C CYS A 96 -10.46 5.03 0.87
N GLN A 97 -9.52 5.73 1.52
CA GLN A 97 -8.62 5.14 2.52
C GLN A 97 -9.41 4.56 3.71
N ARG A 98 -10.38 5.29 4.26
CA ARG A 98 -11.23 4.79 5.37
C ARG A 98 -12.01 3.54 4.96
N ARG A 99 -12.68 3.58 3.81
CA ARG A 99 -13.45 2.44 3.29
C ARG A 99 -12.57 1.23 2.97
N ALA A 100 -11.35 1.45 2.50
CA ALA A 100 -10.41 0.37 2.25
C ALA A 100 -9.99 -0.31 3.56
N LEU A 101 -9.70 0.45 4.62
CA LEU A 101 -9.40 -0.14 5.94
C LEU A 101 -10.62 -0.86 6.53
N GLU A 102 -11.81 -0.26 6.42
CA GLU A 102 -13.07 -0.85 6.88
C GLU A 102 -13.41 -2.15 6.13
N ALA A 103 -13.23 -2.19 4.81
CA ALA A 103 -13.51 -3.37 3.99
C ALA A 103 -12.68 -4.60 4.37
N PHE A 104 -11.49 -4.39 4.92
CA PHE A 104 -10.60 -5.46 5.39
C PHE A 104 -10.57 -5.60 6.92
N ASP A 105 -11.44 -4.87 7.64
CA ASP A 105 -11.55 -4.91 9.10
C ASP A 105 -10.22 -4.58 9.81
N LEU A 106 -9.55 -3.52 9.33
CA LEU A 106 -8.23 -3.11 9.80
C LEU A 106 -8.30 -1.90 10.72
N ASP A 107 -7.57 -1.96 11.83
CA ASP A 107 -7.41 -0.83 12.74
C ASP A 107 -6.58 0.29 12.07
N PRO A 108 -7.13 1.51 11.88
CA PRO A 108 -6.40 2.65 11.32
C PRO A 108 -5.15 3.04 12.12
N ALA A 109 -5.09 2.67 13.40
CA ALA A 109 -3.94 2.91 14.25
C ALA A 109 -2.74 2.04 13.86
N GLN A 110 -2.99 0.80 13.44
CA GLN A 110 -1.99 -0.21 13.08
C GLN A 110 -1.78 -0.34 11.58
N TRP A 111 -2.73 0.11 10.76
CA TRP A 111 -2.70 -0.08 9.31
C TRP A 111 -2.92 1.22 8.55
N GLY A 112 -2.09 1.41 7.53
CA GLY A 112 -2.21 2.45 6.53
C GLY A 112 -2.56 1.86 5.19
N VAL A 113 -3.11 2.70 4.33
CA VAL A 113 -3.41 2.32 2.96
C VAL A 113 -3.08 3.49 2.03
N ASN A 114 -2.41 3.18 0.94
CA ASN A 114 -2.22 4.05 -0.20
C ASN A 114 -3.15 3.58 -1.33
N VAL A 115 -4.00 4.48 -1.80
CA VAL A 115 -5.05 4.25 -2.81
C VAL A 115 -4.71 4.84 -4.18
N GLN A 116 -3.51 5.41 -4.34
CA GLN A 116 -3.02 6.03 -5.57
C GLN A 116 -2.41 5.08 -6.62
N PRO A 117 -1.96 3.83 -6.31
CA PRO A 117 -1.38 2.98 -7.34
C PRO A 117 -2.33 2.74 -8.52
N TYR A 118 -1.85 3.00 -9.74
CA TYR A 118 -2.66 2.86 -10.96
C TYR A 118 -3.13 1.42 -11.25
N SER A 119 -2.39 0.43 -10.77
CA SER A 119 -2.71 -1.00 -10.92
C SER A 119 -1.93 -1.81 -9.88
N GLY A 120 -2.09 -3.14 -9.88
CA GLY A 120 -1.38 -4.05 -8.99
C GLY A 120 0.14 -4.05 -9.22
N SER A 121 0.60 -4.07 -10.48
CA SER A 121 2.05 -4.10 -10.78
C SER A 121 2.78 -2.84 -10.31
N PRO A 122 2.26 -1.61 -10.55
CA PRO A 122 2.80 -0.40 -9.93
C PRO A 122 2.75 -0.40 -8.40
N ALA A 123 1.73 -1.00 -7.78
CA ALA A 123 1.65 -1.12 -6.32
C ALA A 123 2.79 -2.01 -5.77
N ASN A 124 3.04 -3.15 -6.40
CA ASN A 124 4.18 -4.01 -6.08
C ASN A 124 5.50 -3.27 -6.28
N LEU A 125 5.69 -2.61 -7.42
CA LEU A 125 6.91 -1.84 -7.70
C LEU A 125 7.14 -0.76 -6.64
N ALA A 126 6.11 0.01 -6.28
CA ALA A 126 6.19 1.04 -5.25
C ALA A 126 6.62 0.47 -3.89
N SER A 127 6.13 -0.72 -3.53
CA SER A 127 6.53 -1.40 -2.29
C SER A 127 8.00 -1.80 -2.28
N TYR A 128 8.52 -2.29 -3.42
CA TYR A 128 9.93 -2.66 -3.53
C TYR A 128 10.82 -1.43 -3.47
N THR A 129 10.49 -0.39 -4.24
CA THR A 129 11.27 0.85 -4.23
C THR A 129 11.24 1.56 -2.88
N ALA A 130 10.20 1.35 -2.07
CA ALA A 130 10.09 1.93 -0.74
C ALA A 130 10.93 1.19 0.31
N LEU A 131 11.09 -0.14 0.17
CA LEU A 131 11.69 -0.98 1.19
C LEU A 131 13.10 -1.47 0.85
N LEU A 132 13.45 -1.54 -0.43
CA LEU A 132 14.66 -2.20 -0.92
C LEU A 132 15.53 -1.22 -1.70
N GLN A 133 16.83 -1.45 -1.65
CA GLN A 133 17.80 -0.79 -2.52
C GLN A 133 17.91 -1.54 -3.86
N PRO A 134 18.37 -0.86 -4.93
CA PRO A 134 18.76 -1.55 -6.15
C PRO A 134 19.72 -2.71 -5.83
N TYR A 135 19.48 -3.86 -6.45
CA TYR A 135 20.23 -5.13 -6.28
C TYR A 135 19.95 -5.93 -4.99
N ASP A 136 19.05 -5.48 -4.13
CA ASP A 136 18.57 -6.30 -3.01
C ASP A 136 17.82 -7.55 -3.52
N GLN A 137 17.88 -8.61 -2.72
CA GLN A 137 17.33 -9.91 -3.09
C GLN A 137 15.83 -10.02 -2.80
N ILE A 138 15.12 -10.63 -3.74
CA ILE A 138 13.67 -10.73 -3.80
C ILE A 138 13.35 -12.19 -4.19
N MET A 139 12.71 -12.96 -3.30
CA MET A 139 12.26 -14.33 -3.58
C MET A 139 10.73 -14.45 -3.78
N GLY A 140 10.29 -14.88 -4.96
CA GLY A 140 8.87 -15.08 -5.30
C GLY A 140 8.55 -16.46 -5.82
N LEU A 141 7.25 -16.76 -5.92
CA LEU A 141 6.81 -17.96 -6.60
C LEU A 141 7.19 -17.85 -8.09
N THR A 142 7.67 -18.93 -8.69
CA THR A 142 8.03 -18.94 -10.11
C THR A 142 6.75 -18.90 -10.97
N CYS A 143 6.79 -18.19 -12.10
CA CYS A 143 5.67 -18.06 -13.05
C CYS A 143 4.99 -19.41 -13.44
N PRO A 144 5.72 -20.49 -13.76
CA PRO A 144 5.12 -21.79 -14.08
C PRO A 144 4.33 -22.44 -12.93
N MET A 145 4.59 -22.00 -11.69
CA MET A 145 3.91 -22.48 -10.48
C MET A 145 2.68 -21.63 -10.12
N GLY A 146 2.36 -20.62 -10.93
CA GLY A 146 1.15 -19.80 -10.80
C GLY A 146 1.38 -18.40 -10.26
N ALA A 147 2.56 -17.81 -10.41
CA ALA A 147 2.82 -16.41 -10.05
C ALA A 147 2.36 -15.44 -11.17
N VAL A 148 1.87 -14.25 -10.79
CA VAL A 148 1.47 -13.19 -11.75
C VAL A 148 2.70 -12.51 -12.39
N SER A 149 3.88 -12.65 -11.78
CA SER A 149 5.17 -12.15 -12.29
C SER A 149 6.33 -12.89 -11.60
N PRO A 150 7.55 -12.91 -12.18
CA PRO A 150 8.72 -13.60 -11.62
C PRO A 150 9.34 -12.93 -10.37
N MET A 151 8.55 -12.27 -9.51
CA MET A 151 9.04 -11.44 -8.39
C MET A 151 8.39 -11.79 -7.03
N ALA A 152 9.07 -11.44 -5.93
CA ALA A 152 8.74 -11.78 -4.53
C ALA A 152 7.42 -11.24 -4.04
N THR A 153 6.37 -11.98 -4.35
CA THR A 153 5.07 -11.77 -3.77
C THR A 153 4.56 -13.11 -3.27
N SER A 154 4.04 -13.17 -2.04
CA SER A 154 3.19 -14.30 -1.60
C SER A 154 1.80 -14.23 -2.25
N GLY A 155 1.77 -13.91 -3.54
CA GLY A 155 0.59 -13.77 -4.37
C GLY A 155 0.69 -14.65 -5.59
N THR A 156 -0.42 -15.31 -5.87
CA THR A 156 -0.56 -16.25 -6.97
C THR A 156 -1.65 -15.78 -7.92
N GLY A 157 -1.36 -15.86 -9.20
CA GLY A 157 -2.32 -15.63 -10.28
C GLY A 157 -3.06 -16.89 -10.70
N ALA A 158 -2.43 -18.05 -10.52
CA ALA A 158 -3.00 -19.35 -10.90
C ALA A 158 -2.66 -20.41 -9.85
N HIS A 159 -3.19 -20.24 -8.64
CA HIS A 159 -3.04 -21.23 -7.57
C HIS A 159 -4.37 -21.46 -6.85
N ALA A 160 -4.83 -22.70 -6.84
CA ALA A 160 -6.17 -23.07 -6.34
C ALA A 160 -6.23 -23.33 -4.81
N ARG A 161 -5.13 -23.12 -4.08
CA ARG A 161 -5.04 -23.37 -2.63
C ARG A 161 -4.76 -22.08 -1.88
N LEU A 162 -5.12 -22.10 -0.59
CA LEU A 162 -4.80 -21.01 0.33
C LEU A 162 -3.30 -21.04 0.65
N ILE A 163 -2.69 -19.86 0.66
CA ILE A 163 -1.29 -19.69 1.02
C ILE A 163 -1.16 -19.77 2.53
N ASN A 164 -0.19 -20.54 3.02
CA ASN A 164 0.11 -20.61 4.45
C ASN A 164 0.98 -19.42 4.88
N TYR A 165 0.32 -18.30 5.18
CA TYR A 165 0.99 -17.07 5.59
C TYR A 165 1.73 -17.19 6.93
N ALA A 166 1.28 -18.05 7.84
CA ALA A 166 1.96 -18.29 9.11
C ALA A 166 3.34 -18.91 8.87
N ARG A 167 3.41 -19.95 8.02
CA ARG A 167 4.69 -20.57 7.65
C ARG A 167 5.62 -19.60 6.91
N MET A 168 5.06 -18.74 6.06
CA MET A 168 5.86 -17.72 5.37
C MET A 168 6.42 -16.69 6.35
N ARG A 169 5.65 -16.29 7.37
CA ARG A 169 6.11 -15.39 8.44
C ARG A 169 7.28 -15.99 9.20
N GLU A 170 7.17 -17.24 9.65
CA GLU A 170 8.26 -17.95 10.34
C GLU A 170 9.57 -17.92 9.55
N VAL A 171 9.52 -18.21 8.24
CA VAL A 171 10.71 -18.18 7.38
C VAL A 171 11.25 -16.76 7.25
N CYS A 172 10.37 -15.76 7.05
CA CYS A 172 10.76 -14.36 6.98
C CYS A 172 11.39 -13.86 8.30
N ASP A 173 10.93 -14.33 9.46
CA ASP A 173 11.53 -14.02 10.76
C ASP A 173 12.93 -14.62 10.88
N GLU A 174 13.10 -15.89 10.49
CA GLU A 174 14.39 -16.59 10.53
C GLU A 174 15.46 -15.86 9.70
N VAL A 175 15.11 -15.43 8.48
CA VAL A 175 16.04 -14.75 7.56
C VAL A 175 16.03 -13.22 7.67
N LYS A 176 15.25 -12.66 8.62
CA LYS A 176 15.06 -11.21 8.83
C LYS A 176 14.60 -10.46 7.56
N ALA A 177 13.70 -11.08 6.80
CA ALA A 177 13.10 -10.49 5.60
C ALA A 177 11.73 -9.87 5.89
N ARG A 178 11.33 -8.92 5.03
CA ARG A 178 9.97 -8.36 5.00
C ARG A 178 9.04 -9.31 4.25
N LEU A 179 7.81 -9.48 4.76
CA LEU A 179 6.80 -10.30 4.10
C LEU A 179 5.77 -9.43 3.39
N LEU A 180 5.70 -9.56 2.06
CA LEU A 180 4.70 -8.94 1.22
C LEU A 180 3.68 -9.97 0.72
N ALA A 181 2.39 -9.69 0.93
CA ALA A 181 1.29 -10.43 0.34
C ALA A 181 0.64 -9.68 -0.82
N ASP A 182 0.74 -10.25 -2.03
CA ASP A 182 -0.07 -9.79 -3.15
C ASP A 182 -1.36 -10.62 -3.18
N MET A 183 -2.44 -10.03 -2.71
CA MET A 183 -3.75 -10.68 -2.62
C MET A 183 -4.66 -10.33 -3.81
N ALA A 184 -4.11 -9.90 -4.95
CA ALA A 184 -4.88 -9.40 -6.09
C ALA A 184 -6.08 -10.28 -6.48
N HIS A 185 -5.89 -11.59 -6.63
CA HIS A 185 -6.96 -12.53 -7.02
C HIS A 185 -7.96 -12.83 -5.90
N ILE A 186 -7.55 -12.78 -4.64
CA ILE A 186 -8.35 -13.24 -3.50
C ILE A 186 -8.88 -12.10 -2.62
N SER A 187 -8.60 -10.85 -2.96
CA SER A 187 -8.93 -9.67 -2.16
C SER A 187 -10.42 -9.54 -1.84
N GLY A 188 -11.32 -9.80 -2.79
CA GLY A 188 -12.76 -9.80 -2.53
C GLY A 188 -13.19 -10.88 -1.54
N LEU A 189 -12.55 -12.05 -1.59
CA LEU A 189 -12.81 -13.15 -0.65
C LEU A 189 -12.30 -12.80 0.76
N GLY A 190 -11.15 -12.12 0.84
CA GLY A 190 -10.60 -11.61 2.10
C GLY A 190 -11.51 -10.55 2.73
N ALA A 191 -11.98 -9.59 1.94
CA ALA A 191 -12.92 -8.55 2.40
C ALA A 191 -14.27 -9.15 2.85
N ALA A 192 -14.76 -10.17 2.15
CA ALA A 192 -15.97 -10.90 2.53
C ALA A 192 -15.79 -11.85 3.74
N LYS A 193 -14.56 -11.97 4.28
CA LYS A 193 -14.22 -12.85 5.42
C LYS A 193 -14.52 -14.34 5.17
N VAL A 194 -14.50 -14.79 3.91
CA VAL A 194 -14.75 -16.20 3.54
C VAL A 194 -13.47 -17.03 3.45
N ILE A 195 -12.31 -16.38 3.45
CA ILE A 195 -10.98 -17.00 3.53
C ILE A 195 -10.14 -16.36 4.64
N PRO A 196 -9.09 -17.05 5.12
CA PRO A 196 -8.16 -16.48 6.08
C PRO A 196 -7.52 -15.19 5.58
N SER A 197 -7.46 -14.19 6.44
CA SER A 197 -6.90 -12.87 6.13
C SER A 197 -5.36 -12.88 6.20
N PRO A 198 -4.64 -12.37 5.18
CA PRO A 198 -3.18 -12.27 5.20
C PRO A 198 -2.67 -11.24 6.21
N PHE A 199 -3.48 -10.23 6.56
CA PHE A 199 -3.11 -9.07 7.37
C PHE A 199 -2.58 -9.42 8.78
N LYS A 200 -2.84 -10.63 9.28
CA LYS A 200 -2.31 -11.07 10.59
C LYS A 200 -0.80 -11.32 10.56
N HIS A 201 -0.27 -11.77 9.43
CA HIS A 201 1.09 -12.32 9.35
C HIS A 201 2.06 -11.45 8.55
N VAL A 202 1.55 -10.50 7.76
CA VAL A 202 2.35 -9.79 6.75
C VAL A 202 2.61 -8.34 7.11
N ASP A 203 3.69 -7.78 6.57
CA ASP A 203 4.11 -6.40 6.80
C ASP A 203 3.45 -5.43 5.81
N VAL A 204 3.35 -5.87 4.55
CA VAL A 204 2.79 -5.12 3.42
C VAL A 204 1.82 -5.99 2.66
N VAL A 205 0.69 -5.41 2.23
CA VAL A 205 -0.28 -6.08 1.38
C VAL A 205 -0.54 -5.26 0.14
N THR A 206 -0.42 -5.86 -1.02
CA THR A 206 -0.80 -5.26 -2.30
C THR A 206 -2.02 -5.97 -2.87
N THR A 207 -2.86 -5.24 -3.60
CA THR A 207 -3.99 -5.85 -4.31
C THR A 207 -4.42 -5.01 -5.50
N THR A 208 -5.11 -5.64 -6.44
CA THR A 208 -5.92 -4.97 -7.45
C THR A 208 -7.36 -4.78 -6.99
N ALA A 209 -8.00 -3.70 -7.42
CA ALA A 209 -9.41 -3.43 -7.10
C ALA A 209 -10.41 -4.09 -8.07
N HIS A 210 -10.00 -4.50 -9.27
CA HIS A 210 -10.90 -4.93 -10.36
C HIS A 210 -11.26 -6.43 -10.39
N LYS A 211 -10.52 -7.27 -9.66
CA LYS A 211 -10.66 -8.73 -9.68
C LYS A 211 -11.86 -9.21 -8.85
N THR A 212 -11.63 -10.05 -7.84
CA THR A 212 -12.70 -10.49 -6.92
C THR A 212 -13.32 -9.35 -6.11
N LEU A 213 -12.60 -8.24 -5.92
CA LEU A 213 -13.14 -7.03 -5.28
C LEU A 213 -14.13 -6.25 -6.18
N ARG A 214 -14.16 -6.52 -7.50
CA ARG A 214 -15.17 -6.04 -8.46
C ARG A 214 -15.30 -4.51 -8.59
N GLY A 215 -14.23 -3.79 -8.31
CA GLY A 215 -14.11 -2.34 -8.51
C GLY A 215 -13.62 -1.96 -9.91
N ALA A 216 -13.28 -0.68 -10.07
CA ALA A 216 -12.59 -0.18 -11.25
C ALA A 216 -11.12 -0.63 -11.28
N TRP A 217 -10.45 -0.42 -12.42
CA TRP A 217 -9.03 -0.74 -12.53
C TRP A 217 -8.20 0.22 -11.68
N ALA A 218 -7.68 -0.31 -10.56
CA ALA A 218 -6.76 0.38 -9.66
C ALA A 218 -5.96 -0.64 -8.83
N GLY A 219 -4.94 -0.16 -8.12
CA GLY A 219 -4.19 -0.90 -7.10
C GLY A 219 -4.31 -0.27 -5.72
N LEU A 220 -4.15 -1.09 -4.69
CA LEU A 220 -4.08 -0.66 -3.30
C LEU A 220 -2.80 -1.22 -2.67
N LEU A 221 -2.20 -0.44 -1.76
CA LEU A 221 -1.02 -0.81 -0.99
C LEU A 221 -1.30 -0.54 0.50
N PHE A 222 -1.45 -1.61 1.28
CA PHE A 222 -1.58 -1.54 2.73
C PHE A 222 -0.22 -1.78 3.40
N TYR A 223 0.01 -1.12 4.52
CA TYR A 223 1.26 -1.24 5.27
C TYR A 223 1.01 -1.07 6.77
N ARG A 224 1.81 -1.78 7.58
CA ARG A 224 1.80 -1.63 9.04
C ARG A 224 2.30 -0.25 9.45
N LYS A 225 1.59 0.36 10.40
CA LYS A 225 1.97 1.55 11.18
C LYS A 225 2.17 1.09 12.62
N GLY A 226 3.18 1.60 13.30
CA GLY A 226 3.45 1.18 14.68
C GLY A 226 4.45 2.03 15.43
N PHE A 227 5.36 2.72 14.74
CA PHE A 227 6.28 3.67 15.37
C PHE A 227 5.84 5.09 15.04
N ARG A 228 5.25 5.79 16.02
CA ARG A 228 4.77 7.16 15.86
C ARG A 228 5.80 8.17 16.38
N GLU A 229 5.56 9.44 16.11
CA GLU A 229 6.38 10.53 16.66
C GLU A 229 6.39 10.52 18.21
N GLU A 230 5.26 10.18 18.84
CA GLU A 230 5.16 9.97 20.30
C GLU A 230 6.07 8.85 20.82
N ASP A 231 6.30 7.82 20.00
CA ASP A 231 7.19 6.71 20.32
C ASP A 231 8.66 7.12 20.15
N PHE A 232 8.96 8.03 19.22
CA PHE A 232 10.26 8.70 19.14
C PHE A 232 10.56 9.51 20.42
N TRP A 233 9.60 10.28 20.94
CA TRP A 233 9.79 11.02 22.19
C TRP A 233 10.11 10.10 23.38
N LYS A 234 9.50 8.90 23.44
CA LYS A 234 9.82 7.89 24.46
C LYS A 234 11.23 7.34 24.31
N VAL A 235 11.69 7.05 23.08
CA VAL A 235 13.07 6.61 22.83
C VAL A 235 14.09 7.67 23.21
N VAL A 236 13.82 8.93 22.87
CA VAL A 236 14.65 10.08 23.30
C VAL A 236 14.64 10.19 24.82
N GLY A 237 13.48 10.02 25.47
CA GLY A 237 13.37 9.99 26.93
C GLY A 237 14.20 8.89 27.59
N PHE A 238 14.25 7.68 27.01
CA PHE A 238 15.12 6.61 27.51
C PHE A 238 16.62 6.95 27.33
N THR A 239 16.95 7.60 26.22
CA THR A 239 18.32 8.06 25.96
C THR A 239 18.73 9.13 26.97
N ASP A 240 17.86 10.10 27.22
CA ASP A 240 18.07 11.16 28.21
C ASP A 240 18.20 10.59 29.63
N ALA A 241 17.35 9.63 30.00
CA ALA A 241 17.46 8.92 31.27
C ALA A 241 18.81 8.20 31.42
N GLY A 242 19.30 7.54 30.37
CA GLY A 242 20.62 6.91 30.36
C GLY A 242 21.77 7.92 30.52
N VAL A 243 21.65 9.08 29.86
CA VAL A 243 22.62 10.18 29.98
C VAL A 243 22.61 10.78 31.39
N ASN A 244 21.43 10.97 31.99
CA ASN A 244 21.29 11.51 33.35
C ASN A 244 21.90 10.57 34.41
N ILE A 245 21.69 9.25 34.29
CA ILE A 245 22.38 8.25 35.13
C ILE A 245 23.91 8.37 34.97
N GLY A 246 24.39 8.54 33.74
CA GLY A 246 25.80 8.79 33.46
C GLY A 246 26.33 10.09 34.07
N LEU A 247 25.58 11.18 34.00
CA LEU A 247 25.96 12.46 34.61
C LEU A 247 26.04 12.37 36.13
N GLU A 248 25.10 11.66 36.76
CA GLU A 248 25.09 11.49 38.21
C GLU A 248 26.28 10.66 38.68
N VAL A 249 26.66 9.62 37.96
CA VAL A 249 27.86 8.82 38.26
C VAL A 249 29.14 9.62 38.02
N LYS A 250 29.16 10.45 36.97
CA LYS A 250 30.28 11.37 36.70
C LYS A 250 30.45 12.40 37.82
N SER A 251 29.35 12.87 38.44
CA SER A 251 29.45 13.78 39.60
C SER A 251 30.13 13.13 40.82
N LYS A 252 30.03 11.79 40.93
CA LYS A 252 30.60 11.00 42.02
C LYS A 252 31.99 10.41 41.70
N THR A 253 32.49 10.51 40.46
CA THR A 253 33.76 9.90 40.03
C THR A 253 34.61 10.83 39.14
N ALA A 254 35.90 10.95 39.44
CA ALA A 254 36.81 11.86 38.73
C ALA A 254 37.59 11.24 37.57
N ARG A 255 37.82 9.91 37.60
CA ARG A 255 38.59 9.17 36.57
C ARG A 255 37.68 8.23 35.78
N LEU A 256 37.95 8.10 34.48
CA LEU A 256 37.14 7.30 33.56
C LEU A 256 37.14 5.78 33.87
N GLN A 257 38.25 5.26 34.43
CA GLN A 257 38.33 3.85 34.85
C GLN A 257 37.43 3.57 36.07
N ASP A 258 37.35 4.52 37.01
CA ASP A 258 36.52 4.43 38.21
C ASP A 258 35.04 4.65 37.89
N PHE A 259 34.75 5.47 36.87
CA PHE A 259 33.39 5.64 36.34
C PHE A 259 32.78 4.32 35.86
N LYS A 260 33.52 3.55 35.05
CA LYS A 260 33.01 2.30 34.47
C LYS A 260 32.81 1.22 35.54
N SER A 261 33.70 1.15 36.53
CA SER A 261 33.58 0.19 37.63
C SER A 261 32.45 0.55 38.59
N PHE A 262 32.25 1.84 38.90
CA PHE A 262 31.15 2.32 39.74
C PHE A 262 29.77 2.18 39.07
N LEU A 263 29.70 2.42 37.75
CA LEU A 263 28.48 2.25 36.97
C LEU A 263 28.01 0.79 36.91
N LEU A 264 28.94 -0.17 36.88
CA LEU A 264 28.62 -1.60 36.77
C LEU A 264 28.52 -2.35 38.12
N LYS A 265 29.18 -1.86 39.17
CA LYS A 265 29.26 -2.54 40.48
C LYS A 265 28.52 -1.81 41.61
N GLY A 266 28.07 -0.57 41.39
CA GLY A 266 27.31 0.18 42.38
C GLY A 266 25.90 -0.39 42.55
N PRO A 267 25.41 -0.63 43.78
CA PRO A 267 24.09 -1.21 44.02
C PRO A 267 22.95 -0.30 43.57
N GLU A 268 23.05 1.02 43.74
CA GLU A 268 22.06 2.00 43.26
C GLU A 268 22.05 2.11 41.73
N THR A 269 23.24 2.24 41.13
CA THR A 269 23.40 2.34 39.67
C THR A 269 22.93 1.09 38.95
N SER A 270 23.18 -0.09 39.53
CA SER A 270 22.71 -1.36 38.99
C SER A 270 21.18 -1.44 38.99
N HIS A 271 20.52 -0.93 40.03
CA HIS A 271 19.06 -0.88 40.09
C HIS A 271 18.48 0.08 39.03
N TRP A 272 19.04 1.29 38.89
CA TRP A 272 18.58 2.25 37.88
C TRP A 272 18.80 1.77 36.45
N LEU A 273 19.92 1.09 36.18
CA LEU A 273 20.19 0.47 34.89
C LEU A 273 19.25 -0.71 34.61
N ALA A 274 18.92 -1.51 35.62
CA ALA A 274 17.98 -2.62 35.49
C ALA A 274 16.56 -2.12 35.21
N ASP A 275 16.10 -1.08 35.92
CA ASP A 275 14.80 -0.44 35.69
C ASP A 275 14.72 0.19 34.30
N LEU A 276 15.74 0.98 33.91
CA LEU A 276 15.80 1.58 32.58
C LEU A 276 15.78 0.50 31.49
N ARG A 277 16.56 -0.57 31.68
CA ARG A 277 16.58 -1.72 30.76
C ARG A 277 15.20 -2.37 30.67
N GLN A 278 14.54 -2.62 31.80
CA GLN A 278 13.20 -3.22 31.80
C GLN A 278 12.19 -2.35 31.07
N ARG A 279 12.20 -1.02 31.29
CA ARG A 279 11.32 -0.09 30.58
C ARG A 279 11.59 -0.03 29.08
N VAL A 280 12.87 -0.06 28.67
CA VAL A 280 13.27 -0.11 27.26
C VAL A 280 12.84 -1.43 26.62
N GLU A 281 13.05 -2.57 27.29
CA GLU A 281 12.64 -3.88 26.80
C GLU A 281 11.11 -3.99 26.71
N GLN A 282 10.37 -3.49 27.70
CA GLN A 282 8.90 -3.49 27.69
C GLN A 282 8.33 -2.60 26.56
N PHE A 283 8.97 -1.46 26.31
CA PHE A 283 8.59 -0.59 25.20
C PHE A 283 8.97 -1.19 23.83
N GLY A 284 10.17 -1.77 23.71
CA GLY A 284 10.61 -2.47 22.52
C GLY A 284 9.71 -3.64 22.15
N ARG A 285 9.17 -4.36 23.14
CA ARG A 285 8.14 -5.41 22.96
C ARG A 285 6.83 -4.91 22.38
N ALA A 286 6.43 -3.68 22.73
CA ALA A 286 5.19 -3.07 22.26
C ALA A 286 5.29 -2.59 20.80
N CYS A 287 6.51 -2.33 20.33
CA CYS A 287 6.80 -2.00 18.94
C CYS A 287 7.38 -3.25 18.26
N PRO A 288 6.54 -4.16 17.71
CA PRO A 288 7.03 -5.42 17.16
C PRO A 288 8.12 -5.14 16.12
N MET A 289 9.35 -5.52 16.46
CA MET A 289 10.45 -5.59 15.50
C MET A 289 10.34 -6.95 14.80
N PRO A 290 10.07 -6.98 13.48
CA PRO A 290 10.00 -8.24 12.76
C PRO A 290 11.34 -8.98 12.85
N GLY A 291 11.30 -10.28 13.20
CA GLY A 291 12.48 -11.13 13.43
C GLY A 291 12.92 -11.32 14.89
N PHE A 292 12.12 -10.94 15.89
CA PHE A 292 12.35 -11.29 17.31
C PHE A 292 11.08 -11.89 17.93
N ASP A 293 10.99 -13.22 17.94
CA ASP A 293 9.89 -13.96 18.60
C ASP A 293 10.17 -14.21 20.10
N GLU A 294 11.42 -14.02 20.54
CA GLU A 294 11.78 -14.10 21.95
C GLU A 294 11.91 -12.71 22.55
N HIS A 295 10.85 -12.38 23.29
CA HIS A 295 10.84 -11.34 24.29
C HIS A 295 10.51 -11.96 25.64
#